data_AF-A0A524PK28-F1
#
_entry.id   AF-A0A524PK28-F1
#
_cell.length_a   1.000
_cell.length_b   1.000
_cell.length_c   1.000
_cell.angle_alpha   90.00
_cell.angle_beta   90.00
_cell.angle_gamma   90.00
#
_symmetry.space_group_name_H-M   'P 1'
#
loop_
_entity.id
_entity.type
_entity.pdbx_description
1 polymer ?
#
loop_
_entity_poly.entity_id
_entity_poly.type
_entity_poly.pdbx_seq_one_letter_code
_entity_poly.pdbx_strand_id
1 'polypeptide(L)'
;MLILSALLLIDLALGYIALPIIMSFIRQMHAGEAWQPLQSVFNRVAVDAYKTPLTLYLDRAYRIFLWIRIPLACIILRIDVALLELVSPSFEIAFQAAWVQIRPILFAGAVLGIATTLRAPAAFIGILVVIFAMVEMKSGAIVPLVIYAISAFVALYLTWPYMWETPIANFLETLKVLSDFAPHTVLFRGEILSSNNLPWDYLPTLLGLQLSEPIPVLAVIGIGVIIFDRMELQKKIISTLLLVWFALPTAVIIGAQTPLYGNTRQVLFLLPPLFFFSGFTLDKIDARLNHDWMKSLLIFVLLLPGIWGILRLHPYEYTYFNQYSGGTKGAYTQYDLDYWCTSYREAAVFLNLTAAPESVVVVVGPEYGVRNFIREDIRVFPEWQKIKEPDYVVFCETASLSRFKNDLPIIYTILRKGAVFTQIQGVE
;
A
#
# COMPACT_ATOMS: atom_id res chain seq x y z
N MET A 1 -32.04 -13.30 28.26
CA MET A 1 -30.77 -14.04 28.46
C MET A 1 -30.85 -15.51 28.04
N LEU A 2 -31.89 -16.28 28.40
CA LEU A 2 -32.00 -17.72 28.06
C LEU A 2 -32.08 -18.03 26.55
N ILE A 3 -32.67 -17.14 25.73
CA ILE A 3 -32.78 -17.34 24.27
C ILE A 3 -31.43 -17.11 23.57
N LEU A 4 -30.70 -16.04 23.95
CA LEU A 4 -29.33 -15.71 23.50
C LEU A 4 -28.34 -16.86 23.65
N SER A 5 -28.49 -17.67 24.71
CA SER A 5 -27.63 -18.83 24.92
C SER A 5 -28.02 -20.02 24.05
N ALA A 6 -29.29 -20.21 23.70
CA ALA A 6 -29.76 -21.44 23.05
C ALA A 6 -29.31 -21.53 21.57
N LEU A 7 -29.46 -20.45 20.79
CA LEU A 7 -29.06 -20.45 19.38
C LEU A 7 -27.53 -20.49 19.20
N LEU A 8 -26.79 -19.84 20.10
CA LEU A 8 -25.33 -19.90 20.13
C LEU A 8 -24.82 -21.28 20.57
N LEU A 9 -25.50 -21.94 21.51
CA LEU A 9 -25.24 -23.33 21.88
C LEU A 9 -25.58 -24.30 20.74
N ILE A 10 -26.61 -24.01 19.94
CA ILE A 10 -26.93 -24.77 18.73
C ILE A 10 -25.84 -24.60 17.66
N ASP A 11 -25.31 -23.40 17.43
CA ASP A 11 -24.15 -23.21 16.53
C ASP A 11 -22.91 -23.96 17.02
N LEU A 12 -22.62 -23.90 18.33
CA LEU A 12 -21.52 -24.63 18.95
C LEU A 12 -21.68 -26.15 18.80
N ALA A 13 -22.89 -26.67 19.04
CA ALA A 13 -23.22 -28.08 18.87
C ALA A 13 -23.14 -28.49 17.39
N LEU A 14 -23.66 -27.68 16.47
CA LEU A 14 -23.57 -27.89 15.03
C LEU A 14 -22.11 -27.92 14.58
N GLY A 15 -21.24 -27.06 15.13
CA GLY A 15 -19.82 -27.10 14.80
C GLY A 15 -19.09 -28.32 15.33
N TYR A 16 -19.45 -28.78 16.53
CA TYR A 16 -18.89 -30.00 17.12
C TYR A 16 -19.34 -31.28 16.38
N ILE A 17 -20.54 -31.26 15.78
CA ILE A 17 -21.11 -32.43 15.10
C ILE A 17 -20.81 -32.42 13.59
N ALA A 18 -21.00 -31.29 12.91
CA ALA A 18 -20.89 -31.21 11.46
C ALA A 18 -19.45 -31.35 10.96
N LEU A 19 -18.48 -30.75 11.65
CA LEU A 19 -17.09 -30.78 11.19
C LEU A 19 -16.49 -32.20 11.18
N PRO A 20 -16.62 -33.03 12.24
CA PRO A 20 -16.19 -34.42 12.19
C PRO A 20 -16.89 -35.23 11.10
N ILE A 21 -18.18 -34.98 10.86
CA ILE A 21 -18.95 -35.65 9.79
C ILE A 21 -18.39 -35.27 8.42
N ILE A 22 -18.19 -33.98 8.14
CA ILE A 22 -17.58 -33.49 6.90
C ILE A 22 -16.19 -34.11 6.70
N MET A 23 -15.35 -34.10 7.74
CA MET A 23 -14.02 -34.72 7.69
C MET A 23 -14.09 -36.22 7.42
N SER A 24 -15.04 -36.94 8.02
CA SER A 24 -15.22 -38.38 7.77
C SER A 24 -15.66 -38.68 6.33
N PHE A 25 -16.55 -37.85 5.75
CA PHE A 25 -16.94 -38.00 4.35
C PHE A 25 -15.76 -37.76 3.42
N ILE A 26 -14.94 -36.75 3.69
CA ILE A 26 -13.74 -36.48 2.88
C ILE A 26 -12.74 -37.63 2.95
N ARG A 27 -12.55 -38.24 4.14
CA ARG A 27 -11.72 -39.45 4.28
C ARG A 27 -12.25 -40.61 3.44
N GLN A 28 -13.55 -40.88 3.51
CA GLN A 28 -14.18 -41.95 2.74
C GLN A 28 -14.12 -41.68 1.23
N MET A 29 -14.34 -40.43 0.80
CA MET A 29 -14.27 -40.04 -0.61
C MET A 29 -12.84 -40.14 -1.17
N HIS A 30 -11.84 -39.75 -0.38
CA HIS A 30 -10.42 -39.87 -0.75
C HIS A 30 -9.97 -41.34 -0.82
N ALA A 31 -10.49 -42.19 0.07
CA ALA A 31 -10.25 -43.63 0.07
C ALA A 31 -11.01 -44.40 -1.03
N GLY A 32 -12.01 -43.77 -1.69
CA GLY A 32 -12.87 -44.42 -2.68
C GLY A 32 -13.99 -45.27 -2.09
N GLU A 33 -14.26 -45.12 -0.79
CA GLU A 33 -15.22 -45.92 -0.02
C GLU A 33 -16.55 -45.18 0.24
N ALA A 34 -16.71 -43.96 -0.28
CA ALA A 34 -17.91 -43.17 -0.04
C ALA A 34 -19.12 -43.64 -0.86
N TRP A 35 -20.31 -43.24 -0.42
CA TRP A 35 -21.56 -43.45 -1.15
C TRP A 35 -21.46 -42.90 -2.59
N GLN A 36 -21.86 -43.71 -3.58
CA GLN A 36 -21.64 -43.48 -5.02
C GLN A 36 -21.93 -42.06 -5.53
N PRO A 37 -23.04 -41.40 -5.14
CA PRO A 37 -23.30 -40.01 -5.54
C PRO A 37 -22.25 -39.02 -5.00
N LEU A 38 -21.84 -39.15 -3.74
CA LEU A 38 -20.79 -38.33 -3.13
C LEU A 38 -19.43 -38.58 -3.79
N GLN A 39 -19.09 -39.85 -4.02
CA GLN A 39 -17.86 -40.23 -4.71
C GLN A 39 -17.79 -39.66 -6.14
N SER A 40 -18.92 -39.66 -6.86
CA SER A 40 -19.02 -39.13 -8.22
C SER A 40 -18.79 -37.62 -8.27
N VAL A 41 -19.29 -36.87 -7.28
CA VAL A 41 -19.05 -35.43 -7.18
C VAL A 41 -17.59 -35.17 -6.83
N PHE A 42 -17.03 -35.90 -5.88
CA PHE A 42 -15.63 -35.76 -5.49
C PHE A 42 -14.67 -36.00 -6.66
N ASN A 43 -14.88 -37.07 -7.44
CA ASN A 43 -14.03 -37.41 -8.59
C ASN A 43 -14.09 -36.35 -9.72
N ARG A 44 -15.20 -35.60 -9.84
CA ARG A 44 -15.31 -34.49 -10.80
C ARG A 44 -14.52 -33.25 -10.36
N VAL A 45 -14.47 -33.00 -9.05
CA VAL A 45 -13.80 -31.83 -8.48
C VAL A 45 -12.31 -32.09 -8.25
N ALA A 46 -11.95 -33.32 -7.86
CA ALA A 46 -10.61 -33.74 -7.51
C ALA A 46 -10.15 -34.90 -8.41
N VAL A 47 -10.04 -34.62 -9.72
CA VAL A 47 -9.70 -35.61 -10.76
C VAL A 47 -8.39 -36.37 -10.48
N ASP A 48 -7.42 -35.72 -9.83
CA ASP A 48 -6.12 -36.28 -9.45
C ASP A 48 -5.93 -36.34 -7.93
N ALA A 49 -6.97 -36.71 -7.16
CA ALA A 49 -6.94 -36.71 -5.69
C ALA A 49 -5.78 -37.52 -5.08
N TYR A 50 -5.29 -38.56 -5.77
CA TYR A 50 -4.16 -39.38 -5.33
C TYR A 50 -2.81 -38.66 -5.35
N LYS A 51 -2.67 -37.57 -6.13
CA LYS A 51 -1.44 -36.76 -6.18
C LYS A 51 -1.31 -35.80 -5.01
N THR A 52 -2.39 -35.59 -4.25
CA THR A 52 -2.45 -34.60 -3.17
C THR A 52 -2.70 -35.30 -1.82
N PRO A 53 -1.88 -35.05 -0.79
CA PRO A 53 -2.09 -35.62 0.54
C PRO A 53 -3.49 -35.34 1.10
N LEU A 54 -4.09 -36.35 1.73
CA LEU A 54 -5.40 -36.25 2.41
C LEU A 54 -5.44 -35.10 3.43
N THR A 55 -4.33 -34.84 4.11
CA THR A 55 -4.21 -33.76 5.10
C THR A 55 -4.57 -32.39 4.51
N LEU A 56 -4.16 -32.10 3.27
CA LEU A 56 -4.49 -30.84 2.60
C LEU A 56 -5.98 -30.69 2.30
N TYR A 57 -6.66 -31.80 1.97
CA TYR A 57 -8.12 -31.79 1.79
C TYR A 57 -8.86 -31.54 3.10
N LEU A 58 -8.40 -32.17 4.18
CA LEU A 58 -8.97 -31.98 5.52
C LEU A 58 -8.75 -30.55 6.03
N ASP A 59 -7.55 -30.00 5.85
CA ASP A 59 -7.24 -28.62 6.23
C ASP A 59 -8.04 -27.61 5.42
N ARG A 60 -8.23 -27.86 4.12
CA ARG A 60 -9.04 -27.01 3.26
C ARG A 60 -10.52 -27.05 3.68
N ALA A 61 -11.04 -28.23 4.01
CA ALA A 61 -12.40 -28.39 4.47
C ALA A 61 -12.63 -27.74 5.85
N TYR A 62 -11.68 -27.89 6.76
CA TYR A 62 -11.68 -27.19 8.04
C TYR A 62 -11.74 -25.68 7.86
N ARG A 63 -10.88 -25.13 6.99
CA ARG A 63 -10.89 -23.71 6.65
C ARG A 63 -12.24 -23.30 6.08
N ILE A 64 -12.73 -23.94 5.02
CA ILE A 64 -14.04 -23.63 4.41
C ILE A 64 -15.17 -23.70 5.44
N PHE A 65 -15.13 -24.69 6.33
CA PHE A 65 -16.09 -24.82 7.41
C PHE A 65 -16.07 -23.59 8.34
N LEU A 66 -14.89 -23.11 8.74
CA LEU A 66 -14.78 -21.87 9.52
C LEU A 66 -15.29 -20.65 8.72
N TRP A 67 -14.97 -20.55 7.43
CA TRP A 67 -15.44 -19.48 6.54
C TRP A 67 -16.96 -19.43 6.41
N ILE A 68 -17.65 -20.57 6.49
CA ILE A 68 -19.12 -20.65 6.45
C ILE A 68 -19.71 -20.39 7.85
N ARG A 69 -19.08 -20.94 8.89
CA ARG A 69 -19.56 -20.86 10.26
C ARG A 69 -19.51 -19.45 10.82
N ILE A 70 -18.46 -18.68 10.52
CA ILE A 70 -18.33 -17.30 11.03
C ILE A 70 -19.51 -16.41 10.57
N PRO A 71 -19.87 -16.34 9.28
CA PRO A 71 -21.08 -15.66 8.81
C PRO A 71 -22.36 -16.20 9.44
N LEU A 72 -22.51 -17.53 9.55
CA LEU A 72 -23.69 -18.15 10.15
C LEU A 72 -23.86 -17.73 11.62
N ALA A 73 -22.79 -17.76 12.41
CA ALA A 73 -22.78 -17.30 13.79
C ALA A 73 -23.12 -15.81 13.89
N CYS A 74 -22.64 -14.98 12.96
CA CYS A 74 -23.00 -13.56 12.89
C CYS A 74 -24.49 -13.35 12.57
N ILE A 75 -25.05 -14.14 11.66
CA ILE A 75 -26.49 -14.12 11.33
C ILE A 75 -27.32 -14.52 12.54
N ILE A 76 -26.95 -15.62 13.21
CA ILE A 76 -27.61 -16.09 14.44
C ILE A 76 -27.60 -14.98 15.50
N LEU A 77 -26.43 -14.38 15.74
CA LEU A 77 -26.29 -13.30 16.71
C LEU A 77 -27.12 -12.06 16.34
N ARG A 78 -27.26 -11.74 15.04
CA ARG A 78 -28.14 -10.65 14.60
C ARG A 78 -29.61 -10.97 14.83
N ILE A 79 -30.02 -12.21 14.57
CA ILE A 79 -31.38 -12.68 14.85
C ILE A 79 -31.66 -12.59 16.36
N ASP A 80 -30.72 -13.01 17.19
CA ASP A 80 -30.82 -12.89 18.65
C ASP A 80 -31.01 -11.43 19.09
N VAL A 81 -30.21 -10.51 18.56
CA VAL A 81 -30.36 -9.07 18.83
C VAL A 81 -31.73 -8.57 18.37
N ALA A 82 -32.18 -8.95 17.17
CA ALA A 82 -33.48 -8.53 16.64
C ALA A 82 -34.65 -9.05 17.50
N LEU A 83 -34.56 -10.29 17.99
CA LEU A 83 -35.56 -10.85 18.91
C LEU A 83 -35.59 -10.10 20.25
N LEU A 84 -34.43 -9.66 20.77
CA LEU A 84 -34.37 -8.85 22.00
C LEU A 84 -34.91 -7.44 21.80
N GLU A 85 -34.63 -6.82 20.65
CA GLU A 85 -35.22 -5.53 20.25
C GLU A 85 -36.75 -5.62 20.25
N LEU A 86 -37.31 -6.71 19.71
CA LEU A 86 -38.76 -6.98 19.68
C LEU A 86 -39.39 -7.17 21.08
N VAL A 87 -38.69 -7.80 22.01
CA VAL A 87 -39.22 -8.18 23.33
C VAL A 87 -39.02 -7.07 24.37
N SER A 88 -38.04 -6.18 24.19
CA SER A 88 -37.70 -5.14 25.17
C SER A 88 -37.41 -3.80 24.47
N PRO A 89 -38.38 -2.86 24.46
CA PRO A 89 -38.17 -1.51 23.93
C PRO A 89 -37.03 -0.76 24.64
N SER A 90 -36.81 -1.04 25.93
CA SER A 90 -35.69 -0.46 26.68
C SER A 90 -34.33 -0.99 26.20
N PHE A 91 -34.27 -2.25 25.75
CA PHE A 91 -33.07 -2.82 25.14
C PHE A 91 -32.81 -2.21 23.76
N GLU A 92 -33.84 -2.02 22.94
CA GLU A 92 -33.71 -1.37 21.62
C GLU A 92 -33.11 0.04 21.75
N ILE A 93 -33.66 0.87 22.66
CA ILE A 93 -33.15 2.23 22.89
C ILE A 93 -31.68 2.20 23.37
N ALA A 94 -31.36 1.32 24.32
CA ALA A 94 -29.99 1.18 24.83
C ALA A 94 -29.01 0.68 23.76
N PHE A 95 -29.42 -0.28 22.94
CA PHE A 95 -28.64 -0.83 21.85
C PHE A 95 -28.37 0.22 20.77
N GLN A 96 -29.39 0.97 20.34
CA GLN A 96 -29.23 2.05 19.37
C GLN A 96 -28.28 3.14 19.89
N ALA A 97 -28.42 3.54 21.17
CA ALA A 97 -27.51 4.51 21.78
C ALA A 97 -26.06 4.00 21.81
N ALA A 98 -25.84 2.74 22.19
CA ALA A 98 -24.52 2.12 22.20
C ALA A 98 -23.96 1.98 20.77
N TRP A 99 -24.77 1.55 19.81
CA TRP A 99 -24.36 1.37 18.41
C TRP A 99 -23.92 2.69 17.78
N VAL A 100 -24.63 3.80 18.03
CA VAL A 100 -24.26 5.13 17.55
C VAL A 100 -22.87 5.55 18.06
N GLN A 101 -22.52 5.18 19.29
CA GLN A 101 -21.21 5.46 19.89
C GLN A 101 -20.11 4.51 19.41
N ILE A 102 -20.43 3.23 19.20
CA ILE A 102 -19.46 2.19 18.86
C ILE A 102 -19.14 2.14 17.37
N ARG A 103 -20.11 2.38 16.49
CA ARG A 103 -19.93 2.28 15.03
C ARG A 103 -18.77 3.12 14.47
N PRO A 104 -18.47 4.35 14.94
CA PRO A 104 -17.34 5.13 14.42
C PRO A 104 -16.01 4.55 14.90
N ILE A 105 -15.98 3.95 16.10
CA ILE A 105 -14.79 3.29 16.67
C ILE A 105 -14.47 2.02 15.87
N LEU A 106 -15.49 1.21 15.57
CA LEU A 106 -15.35 0.05 14.70
C LEU A 106 -14.89 0.47 13.30
N PHE A 107 -15.49 1.51 12.73
CA PHE A 107 -15.07 2.01 11.42
C PHE A 107 -13.61 2.49 11.43
N ALA A 108 -13.21 3.28 12.43
CA ALA A 108 -11.83 3.76 12.57
C ALA A 108 -10.84 2.60 12.77
N GLY A 109 -11.20 1.59 13.56
CA GLY A 109 -10.40 0.38 13.76
C GLY A 109 -10.22 -0.37 12.45
N ALA A 110 -11.32 -0.64 11.74
CA ALA A 110 -11.28 -1.31 10.44
C ALA A 110 -10.39 -0.57 9.43
N VAL A 111 -10.47 0.76 9.36
CA VAL A 111 -9.61 1.60 8.50
C VAL A 111 -8.14 1.45 8.89
N LEU A 112 -7.80 1.45 10.19
CA LEU A 112 -6.42 1.20 10.64
C LEU A 112 -5.92 -0.19 10.20
N GLY A 113 -6.75 -1.23 10.37
CA GLY A 113 -6.43 -2.59 9.97
C GLY A 113 -6.13 -2.70 8.47
N ILE A 114 -7.03 -2.18 7.63
CA ILE A 114 -6.86 -2.14 6.17
C ILE A 114 -5.63 -1.33 5.78
N ALA A 115 -5.42 -0.16 6.38
CA ALA A 115 -4.26 0.67 6.12
C ALA A 115 -2.95 -0.06 6.46
N THR A 116 -2.93 -0.82 7.55
CA THR A 116 -1.78 -1.62 7.99
C THR A 116 -1.50 -2.76 7.01
N THR A 117 -2.54 -3.41 6.46
CA THR A 117 -2.40 -4.39 5.38
C THR A 117 -1.75 -3.78 4.14
N LEU A 118 -2.18 -2.59 3.73
CA LEU A 118 -1.62 -1.90 2.57
C LEU A 118 -0.19 -1.43 2.82
N ARG A 119 0.09 -0.92 4.02
CA ARG A 119 1.42 -0.49 4.48
C ARG A 119 1.58 -0.70 5.97
N ALA A 120 2.45 -1.63 6.36
CA ALA A 120 2.73 -1.95 7.76
C ALA A 120 3.02 -0.72 8.67
N PRO A 121 3.75 0.33 8.22
CA PRO A 121 3.96 1.53 9.03
C PRO A 121 2.68 2.27 9.46
N ALA A 122 1.52 2.03 8.81
CA ALA A 122 0.25 2.64 9.22
C ALA A 122 -0.19 2.24 10.65
N ALA A 123 0.29 1.10 11.17
CA ALA A 123 0.06 0.69 12.56
C ALA A 123 0.51 1.76 13.57
N PHE A 124 1.51 2.56 13.22
CA PHE A 124 1.99 3.68 14.04
C PHE A 124 0.90 4.73 14.31
N ILE A 125 -0.02 4.96 13.36
CA ILE A 125 -1.15 5.87 13.55
C ILE A 125 -2.05 5.38 14.69
N GLY A 126 -2.22 4.05 14.83
CA GLY A 126 -2.98 3.45 15.92
C GLY A 126 -2.38 3.79 17.30
N ILE A 127 -1.05 3.82 17.40
CA ILE A 127 -0.35 4.24 18.63
C ILE A 127 -0.63 5.71 18.94
N LEU A 128 -0.63 6.59 17.92
CA LEU A 128 -0.95 8.01 18.11
C LEU A 128 -2.40 8.21 18.57
N VAL A 129 -3.35 7.44 18.03
CA VAL A 129 -4.76 7.45 18.46
C VAL A 129 -4.89 6.98 19.91
N VAL A 130 -4.16 5.93 20.30
CA VAL A 130 -4.11 5.46 21.70
C VAL A 130 -3.61 6.58 22.62
N ILE A 131 -2.50 7.23 22.27
CA ILE A 131 -1.96 8.34 23.07
C ILE A 131 -2.99 9.47 23.17
N PHE A 132 -3.61 9.87 22.06
CA PHE A 132 -4.64 10.91 22.05
C PHE A 132 -5.82 10.56 22.97
N ALA A 133 -6.39 9.36 22.81
CA ALA A 133 -7.53 8.93 23.60
C ALA A 133 -7.20 8.82 25.09
N MET A 134 -5.99 8.35 25.44
CA MET A 134 -5.54 8.28 26.83
C MET A 134 -5.33 9.66 27.46
N VAL A 135 -4.88 10.65 26.69
CA VAL A 135 -4.74 12.04 27.16
C VAL A 135 -6.10 12.68 27.40
N GLU A 136 -7.04 12.51 26.46
CA GLU A 136 -8.37 13.15 26.52
C GLU A 136 -9.33 12.45 27.50
N MET A 137 -9.38 11.12 27.48
CA MET A 137 -10.39 10.32 28.19
C MET A 137 -9.83 9.53 29.39
N LYS A 138 -8.51 9.48 29.57
CA LYS A 138 -7.83 8.75 30.65
C LYS A 138 -8.31 7.28 30.71
N SER A 139 -8.70 6.78 31.89
CA SER A 139 -9.21 5.42 32.06
C SER A 139 -10.51 5.14 31.29
N GLY A 140 -11.29 6.18 30.94
CA GLY A 140 -12.47 6.05 30.09
C GLY A 140 -12.15 5.64 28.65
N ALA A 141 -10.89 5.76 28.21
CA ALA A 141 -10.45 5.35 26.87
C ALA A 141 -10.36 3.83 26.70
N ILE A 142 -10.23 3.06 27.78
CA ILE A 142 -9.84 1.64 27.73
C ILE A 142 -10.82 0.83 26.88
N VAL A 143 -12.12 0.94 27.16
CA VAL A 143 -13.16 0.18 26.43
C VAL A 143 -13.20 0.58 24.94
N PRO A 144 -13.29 1.87 24.58
CA PRO A 144 -13.15 2.32 23.18
C PRO A 144 -11.89 1.80 22.48
N LEU A 145 -10.74 1.85 23.15
CA LEU A 145 -9.46 1.41 22.58
C LEU A 145 -9.40 -0.10 22.37
N VAL A 146 -10.00 -0.89 23.26
CA VAL A 146 -10.13 -2.34 23.08
C VAL A 146 -11.00 -2.64 21.86
N ILE A 147 -12.16 -1.96 21.73
CA ILE A 147 -13.04 -2.11 20.56
C ILE A 147 -12.30 -1.72 19.27
N TYR A 148 -11.58 -0.60 19.29
CA TYR A 148 -10.76 -0.12 18.19
C TYR A 148 -9.70 -1.13 17.78
N ALA A 149 -8.93 -1.67 18.74
CA ALA A 149 -7.87 -2.65 18.50
C ALA A 149 -8.42 -3.99 17.97
N ILE A 150 -9.52 -4.49 18.53
CA ILE A 150 -10.18 -5.71 18.05
C ILE A 150 -10.64 -5.50 16.60
N SER A 151 -11.30 -4.38 16.32
CA SER A 151 -11.77 -4.07 14.98
C SER A 151 -10.63 -3.94 13.97
N ALA A 152 -9.51 -3.30 14.35
CA ALA A 152 -8.32 -3.21 13.53
C ALA A 152 -7.69 -4.58 13.27
N PHE A 153 -7.58 -5.43 14.29
CA PHE A 153 -7.03 -6.78 14.15
C PHE A 153 -7.90 -7.65 13.24
N VAL A 154 -9.23 -7.60 13.41
CA VAL A 154 -10.17 -8.34 12.56
C VAL A 154 -10.03 -7.87 11.10
N ALA A 155 -10.02 -6.57 10.84
CA ALA A 155 -9.87 -6.05 9.49
C ALA A 155 -8.50 -6.39 8.88
N LEU A 156 -7.42 -6.28 9.65
CA LEU A 156 -6.06 -6.68 9.25
C LEU A 156 -6.04 -8.15 8.83
N TYR A 157 -6.53 -9.04 9.69
CA TYR A 157 -6.58 -10.48 9.42
C TYR A 157 -7.42 -10.80 8.18
N LEU A 158 -8.62 -10.22 8.08
CA LEU A 158 -9.51 -10.48 6.95
C LEU A 158 -8.97 -9.96 5.62
N THR A 159 -8.19 -8.88 5.63
CA THR A 159 -7.66 -8.26 4.41
C THR A 159 -6.25 -8.70 4.06
N TRP A 160 -5.57 -9.48 4.92
CA TRP A 160 -4.21 -9.97 4.69
C TRP A 160 -4.16 -11.49 4.52
N PRO A 161 -4.35 -12.03 3.29
CA PRO A 161 -4.38 -13.47 3.04
C PRO A 161 -3.14 -14.23 3.53
N TYR A 162 -1.98 -13.56 3.51
CA TYR A 162 -0.74 -14.12 4.03
C TYR A 162 -0.86 -14.55 5.49
N MET A 163 -1.70 -13.91 6.31
CA MET A 163 -1.91 -14.28 7.71
C MET A 163 -2.87 -15.47 7.91
N TRP A 164 -3.56 -15.98 6.89
CA TRP A 164 -4.65 -16.93 7.11
C TRP A 164 -4.21 -18.32 7.54
N GLU A 165 -3.04 -18.79 7.11
CA GLU A 165 -2.57 -20.14 7.40
C GLU A 165 -1.98 -20.24 8.81
N THR A 166 -0.98 -19.40 9.10
CA THR A 166 -0.30 -19.36 10.39
C THR A 166 -0.16 -17.90 10.84
N PRO A 167 -1.24 -17.30 11.38
CA PRO A 167 -1.32 -15.85 11.57
C PRO A 167 -0.16 -15.27 12.38
N ILE A 168 0.20 -15.94 13.47
CA ILE A 168 1.28 -15.50 14.36
C ILE A 168 2.65 -15.66 13.69
N ALA A 169 2.92 -16.82 13.07
CA ALA A 169 4.20 -17.09 12.44
C ALA A 169 4.44 -16.15 11.24
N ASN A 170 3.45 -15.99 10.38
CA ASN A 170 3.52 -15.11 9.20
C ASN A 170 3.62 -13.63 9.59
N PHE A 171 2.98 -13.22 10.69
CA PHE A 171 3.18 -11.87 11.24
C PHE A 171 4.62 -11.65 11.71
N LEU A 172 5.18 -12.58 12.48
CA LEU A 172 6.58 -12.50 12.95
C LEU A 172 7.58 -12.53 11.79
N GLU A 173 7.35 -13.37 10.79
CA GLU A 173 8.18 -13.43 9.58
C GLU A 173 8.13 -12.11 8.81
N THR A 174 6.96 -11.47 8.72
CA THR A 174 6.83 -10.14 8.11
C THR A 174 7.68 -9.10 8.83
N LEU A 175 7.67 -9.09 10.17
CA LEU A 175 8.51 -8.17 10.95
C LEU A 175 10.00 -8.40 10.68
N LYS A 176 10.41 -9.66 10.54
CA LYS A 176 11.79 -10.04 10.20
C LYS A 176 12.19 -9.55 8.81
N VAL A 177 11.37 -9.80 7.80
CA VAL A 177 11.62 -9.34 6.41
C VAL A 177 11.67 -7.82 6.33
N LEU A 178 10.80 -7.11 7.07
CA LEU A 178 10.83 -5.65 7.12
C LEU A 178 12.09 -5.10 7.80
N SER A 179 12.67 -5.85 8.76
CA SER A 179 13.88 -5.45 9.46
C SER A 179 15.18 -5.70 8.68
N ASP A 180 15.19 -6.68 7.79
CA ASP A 180 16.37 -7.12 7.03
C ASP A 180 16.08 -7.11 5.52
N PHE A 181 15.60 -5.97 5.02
CA PHE A 181 15.27 -5.83 3.62
C PHE A 181 16.54 -5.63 2.78
N ALA A 182 16.64 -6.33 1.65
CA ALA A 182 17.83 -6.32 0.80
C ALA A 182 18.18 -4.91 0.30
N PRO A 183 19.47 -4.54 0.24
CA PRO A 183 19.89 -3.26 -0.27
C PRO A 183 19.70 -3.16 -1.79
N HIS A 184 19.32 -1.97 -2.24
CA HIS A 184 19.17 -1.58 -3.63
C HIS A 184 20.14 -0.46 -3.98
N THR A 185 20.30 -0.20 -5.27
CA THR A 185 21.06 0.95 -5.76
C THR A 185 20.15 2.13 -6.01
N VAL A 186 20.59 3.34 -5.65
CA VAL A 186 19.88 4.59 -5.91
C VAL A 186 20.82 5.65 -6.50
N LEU A 187 20.26 6.57 -7.28
CA LEU A 187 20.98 7.74 -7.78
C LEU A 187 20.63 8.97 -6.94
N PHE A 188 21.64 9.59 -6.33
CA PHE A 188 21.46 10.78 -5.52
C PHE A 188 22.59 11.79 -5.76
N ARG A 189 22.23 12.99 -6.25
CA ARG A 189 23.16 14.05 -6.66
C ARG A 189 24.26 13.58 -7.62
N GLY A 190 23.90 12.66 -8.52
CA GLY A 190 24.83 12.09 -9.50
C GLY A 190 25.70 10.95 -8.97
N GLU A 191 25.59 10.62 -7.69
CA GLU A 191 26.32 9.50 -7.09
C GLU A 191 25.42 8.26 -6.99
N ILE A 192 26.00 7.11 -7.32
CA ILE A 192 25.34 5.81 -7.19
C ILE A 192 25.62 5.31 -5.78
N LEU A 193 24.58 5.28 -4.95
CA LEU A 193 24.64 4.91 -3.54
C LEU A 193 23.91 3.59 -3.28
N SER A 194 24.29 2.91 -2.19
CA SER A 194 23.53 1.79 -1.66
C SER A 194 22.40 2.31 -0.77
N SER A 195 21.21 1.75 -0.87
CA SER A 195 20.01 2.20 -0.17
C SER A 195 20.12 2.10 1.36
N ASN A 196 21.03 1.26 1.87
CA ASN A 196 21.32 1.12 3.30
C ASN A 196 22.43 2.05 3.81
N ASN A 197 23.00 2.90 2.95
CA ASN A 197 24.03 3.87 3.30
C ASN A 197 23.72 5.23 2.67
N LEU A 198 22.56 5.77 3.03
CA LEU A 198 22.09 7.05 2.52
C LEU A 198 22.52 8.19 3.45
N PRO A 199 22.91 9.35 2.89
CA PRO A 199 23.21 10.51 3.71
C PRO A 199 21.91 11.02 4.36
N TRP A 200 22.04 11.68 5.51
CA TRP A 200 20.90 12.15 6.31
C TRP A 200 19.96 13.08 5.54
N ASP A 201 20.52 13.82 4.58
CA ASP A 201 19.81 14.80 3.77
C ASP A 201 19.14 14.19 2.54
N TYR A 202 19.28 12.89 2.28
CA TYR A 202 18.59 12.17 1.19
C TYR A 202 17.07 12.40 1.23
N LEU A 203 16.45 12.04 2.35
CA LEU A 203 15.00 12.12 2.52
C LEU A 203 14.48 13.57 2.53
N PRO A 204 15.05 14.50 3.32
CA PRO A 204 14.67 15.92 3.27
C PRO A 204 14.83 16.54 1.88
N THR A 205 15.91 16.22 1.16
CA THR A 205 16.15 16.71 -0.20
C THR A 205 15.04 16.22 -1.13
N LEU A 206 14.75 14.92 -1.15
CA LEU A 206 13.72 14.39 -2.05
C LEU A 206 12.31 14.90 -1.73
N LEU A 207 11.94 15.02 -0.45
CA LEU A 207 10.67 15.65 -0.07
C LEU A 207 10.60 17.11 -0.53
N GLY A 208 11.70 17.84 -0.44
CA GLY A 208 11.81 19.23 -0.89
C GLY A 208 11.74 19.38 -2.42
N LEU A 209 12.16 18.38 -3.19
CA LEU A 209 12.26 18.45 -4.65
C LEU A 209 11.12 17.75 -5.40
N GLN A 210 10.49 16.71 -4.82
CA GLN A 210 9.42 15.95 -5.46
C GLN A 210 8.01 16.45 -5.13
N LEU A 211 7.88 17.36 -4.15
CA LEU A 211 6.64 18.07 -3.89
C LEU A 211 6.59 19.36 -4.71
N SER A 212 5.38 19.83 -5.01
CA SER A 212 5.21 21.17 -5.61
C SER A 212 5.83 22.23 -4.69
N GLU A 213 6.44 23.22 -5.31
CA GLU A 213 7.28 24.26 -4.73
C GLU A 213 6.69 24.92 -3.48
N PRO A 214 5.37 25.21 -3.42
CA PRO A 214 4.81 25.84 -2.22
C PRO A 214 4.75 24.92 -1.01
N ILE A 215 4.60 23.60 -1.21
CA ILE A 215 4.32 22.67 -0.11
C ILE A 215 5.48 22.58 0.89
N PRO A 216 6.75 22.32 0.49
CA PRO A 216 7.86 22.28 1.45
C PRO A 216 8.00 23.59 2.23
N VAL A 217 7.81 24.73 1.56
CA VAL A 217 7.93 26.06 2.17
C VAL A 217 6.83 26.28 3.21
N LEU A 218 5.57 26.04 2.84
CA LEU A 218 4.42 26.20 3.72
C LEU A 218 4.45 25.21 4.89
N ALA A 219 4.93 23.98 4.67
CA ALA A 219 5.07 22.99 5.73
C ALA A 219 6.11 23.42 6.77
N VAL A 220 7.30 23.90 6.35
CA VAL A 220 8.34 24.39 7.26
C VAL A 220 7.84 25.58 8.08
N ILE A 221 7.16 26.53 7.43
CA ILE A 221 6.53 27.67 8.13
C ILE A 221 5.50 27.15 9.14
N GLY A 222 4.64 26.20 8.73
CA GLY A 222 3.55 25.68 9.56
C GLY A 222 4.04 24.97 10.81
N ILE A 223 5.10 24.18 10.68
CA ILE A 223 5.79 23.56 11.81
C ILE A 223 6.32 24.64 12.77
N GLY A 224 6.98 25.68 12.23
CA GLY A 224 7.46 26.80 13.02
C GLY A 224 6.33 27.52 13.77
N VAL A 225 5.23 27.83 13.09
CA VAL A 225 4.07 28.50 13.70
C VAL A 225 3.49 27.63 14.82
N ILE A 226 3.27 26.33 14.62
CA ILE A 226 2.70 25.44 15.65
C ILE A 226 3.55 25.40 16.93
N ILE A 227 4.88 25.47 16.82
CA ILE A 227 5.79 25.47 17.96
C ILE A 227 5.61 26.74 18.82
N PHE A 228 5.36 27.89 18.19
CA PHE A 228 5.28 29.19 18.86
C PHE A 228 3.85 29.71 19.09
N ASP A 229 2.84 29.13 18.42
CA ASP A 229 1.46 29.59 18.50
C ASP A 229 0.83 29.25 19.86
N ARG A 230 -0.01 30.17 20.36
CA ARG A 230 -0.74 30.01 21.63
C ARG A 230 -2.08 29.35 21.37
N MET A 231 -2.04 28.10 20.95
CA MET A 231 -3.21 27.30 20.62
C MET A 231 -3.90 26.76 21.87
N GLU A 232 -5.20 26.50 21.76
CA GLU A 232 -5.94 25.70 22.74
C GLU A 232 -5.28 24.33 22.93
N LEU A 233 -5.35 23.79 24.15
CA LEU A 233 -4.62 22.56 24.54
C LEU A 233 -4.91 21.39 23.60
N GLN A 234 -6.17 21.14 23.25
CA GLN A 234 -6.56 20.03 22.38
C GLN A 234 -5.97 20.17 20.97
N LYS A 235 -6.05 21.37 20.37
CA LYS A 235 -5.44 21.66 19.06
C LYS A 235 -3.91 21.50 19.12
N LYS A 236 -3.29 21.91 20.22
CA LYS A 236 -1.86 21.73 20.47
C LYS A 236 -1.48 20.25 20.56
N ILE A 237 -2.26 19.43 21.26
CA ILE A 237 -2.06 17.98 21.35
C ILE A 237 -2.13 17.36 19.96
N ILE A 238 -3.18 17.62 19.18
CA ILE A 238 -3.35 17.08 17.82
C ILE A 238 -2.18 17.49 16.93
N SER A 239 -1.84 18.78 16.92
CA SER A 239 -0.73 19.30 16.11
C SER A 239 0.62 18.69 16.51
N THR A 240 0.81 18.44 17.81
CA THR A 240 2.00 17.75 18.33
C THR A 240 2.04 16.29 17.89
N LEU A 241 0.91 15.57 17.93
CA LEU A 241 0.85 14.18 17.47
C LEU A 241 1.10 14.08 15.96
N LEU A 242 0.65 15.03 15.16
CA LEU A 242 0.96 15.11 13.73
C LEU A 242 2.46 15.42 13.51
N LEU A 243 3.07 16.25 14.36
CA LEU A 243 4.50 16.50 14.32
C LEU A 243 5.28 15.24 14.69
N VAL A 244 4.83 14.49 15.70
CA VAL A 244 5.41 13.18 16.05
C VAL A 244 5.22 12.18 14.91
N TRP A 245 4.06 12.19 14.23
CA TRP A 245 3.83 11.35 13.04
C TRP A 245 4.87 11.63 11.98
N PHE A 246 5.18 12.89 11.69
CA PHE A 246 6.21 13.21 10.71
C PHE A 246 7.63 12.94 11.23
N ALA A 247 7.97 13.47 12.40
CA ALA A 247 9.34 13.54 12.89
C ALA A 247 9.88 12.19 13.36
N LEU A 248 9.08 11.37 14.06
CA LEU A 248 9.58 10.12 14.64
C LEU A 248 9.96 9.09 13.55
N PRO A 249 9.10 8.73 12.59
CA PRO A 249 9.50 7.80 11.53
C PRO A 249 10.61 8.38 10.65
N THR A 250 10.62 9.69 10.39
CA THR A 250 11.72 10.36 9.66
C THR A 250 13.04 10.18 10.39
N ALA A 251 13.07 10.43 11.71
CA ALA A 251 14.27 10.26 12.54
C ALA A 251 14.71 8.79 12.61
N VAL A 252 13.76 7.84 12.68
CA VAL A 252 14.08 6.40 12.65
C VAL A 252 14.66 6.00 11.30
N ILE A 253 14.07 6.43 10.19
CA ILE A 253 14.56 6.12 8.84
C ILE A 253 16.00 6.63 8.66
N ILE A 254 16.26 7.87 9.06
CA ILE A 254 17.59 8.50 8.94
C ILE A 254 18.58 7.84 9.91
N GLY A 255 18.21 7.72 11.19
CA GLY A 255 19.09 7.25 12.26
C GLY A 255 19.40 5.75 12.19
N ALA A 256 18.43 4.94 11.76
CA ALA A 256 18.62 3.50 11.58
C ALA A 256 19.08 3.14 10.16
N GLN A 257 19.35 4.13 9.30
CA GLN A 257 19.75 3.94 7.90
C GLN A 257 18.85 2.95 7.15
N THR A 258 17.53 3.09 7.33
CA THR A 258 16.54 2.19 6.73
C THR A 258 16.66 2.21 5.21
N PRO A 259 16.75 1.05 4.53
CA PRO A 259 16.86 0.99 3.07
C PRO A 259 15.75 1.75 2.34
N LEU A 260 16.10 2.82 1.63
CA LEU A 260 15.15 3.56 0.77
C LEU A 260 15.54 3.49 -0.72
N TYR A 261 14.57 3.22 -1.58
CA TYR A 261 14.74 3.14 -3.03
C TYR A 261 13.47 3.49 -3.82
N GLY A 262 13.67 3.97 -5.06
CA GLY A 262 12.58 4.52 -5.87
C GLY A 262 12.03 5.82 -5.26
N ASN A 263 12.94 6.71 -4.83
CA ASN A 263 12.65 8.01 -4.25
C ASN A 263 11.70 7.98 -3.03
N THR A 264 10.76 8.93 -2.93
CA THR A 264 9.87 9.13 -1.77
C THR A 264 8.71 8.12 -1.70
N ARG A 265 8.58 7.19 -2.65
CA ARG A 265 7.40 6.30 -2.75
C ARG A 265 7.15 5.45 -1.50
N GLN A 266 8.21 5.04 -0.80
CA GLN A 266 8.11 4.22 0.41
C GLN A 266 7.64 5.03 1.62
N VAL A 267 7.86 6.34 1.60
CA VAL A 267 7.59 7.26 2.71
C VAL A 267 6.40 8.18 2.46
N LEU A 268 5.54 7.86 1.49
CA LEU A 268 4.31 8.63 1.21
C LEU A 268 3.39 8.78 2.44
N PHE A 269 3.50 7.88 3.43
CA PHE A 269 2.79 7.99 4.70
C PHE A 269 3.22 9.19 5.57
N LEU A 270 4.32 9.86 5.23
CA LEU A 270 4.78 11.11 5.84
C LEU A 270 4.11 12.35 5.22
N LEU A 271 3.45 12.22 4.07
CA LEU A 271 2.85 13.36 3.38
C LEU A 271 1.60 13.95 4.07
N PRO A 272 0.68 13.14 4.66
CA PRO A 272 -0.49 13.69 5.35
C PRO A 272 -0.15 14.76 6.41
N PRO A 273 0.79 14.54 7.37
CA PRO A 273 1.15 15.60 8.32
C PRO A 273 1.82 16.80 7.64
N LEU A 274 2.64 16.61 6.59
CA LEU A 274 3.21 17.72 5.82
C LEU A 274 2.15 18.61 5.15
N PHE A 275 1.13 18.00 4.56
CA PHE A 275 0.00 18.73 3.97
C PHE A 275 -0.84 19.42 5.04
N PHE A 276 -1.01 18.81 6.22
CA PHE A 276 -1.65 19.48 7.35
C PHE A 276 -0.89 20.76 7.76
N PHE A 277 0.44 20.69 7.89
CA PHE A 277 1.24 21.88 8.22
C PHE A 277 1.18 22.96 7.13
N SER A 278 1.18 22.54 5.87
CA SER A 278 1.00 23.46 4.75
C SER A 278 -0.36 24.16 4.82
N GLY A 279 -1.43 23.39 5.05
CA GLY A 279 -2.79 23.90 5.20
C GLY A 279 -2.94 24.82 6.41
N PHE A 280 -2.27 24.51 7.52
CA PHE A 280 -2.27 25.37 8.71
C PHE A 280 -1.64 26.74 8.43
N THR A 281 -0.52 26.78 7.70
CA THR A 281 0.06 28.07 7.24
C THR A 281 -0.91 28.82 6.34
N LEU A 282 -1.56 28.12 5.42
CA LEU A 282 -2.54 28.73 4.50
C LEU A 282 -3.75 29.30 5.23
N ASP A 283 -4.27 28.63 6.25
CA ASP A 283 -5.37 29.11 7.08
C ASP A 283 -5.02 30.46 7.76
N LYS A 284 -3.79 30.58 8.28
CA LYS A 284 -3.30 31.84 8.86
C LYS A 284 -3.13 32.95 7.82
N ILE A 285 -2.70 32.61 6.60
CA ILE A 285 -2.59 33.59 5.50
C ILE A 285 -3.99 34.03 5.05
N ASP A 286 -4.91 33.07 4.85
CA ASP A 286 -6.29 33.34 4.42
C ASP A 286 -7.02 34.27 5.39
N ALA A 287 -6.85 34.06 6.69
CA ALA A 287 -7.42 34.91 7.73
C ALA A 287 -6.93 36.37 7.70
N ARG A 288 -5.84 36.68 6.96
CA ARG A 288 -5.31 38.04 6.77
C ARG A 288 -5.78 38.69 5.45
N LEU A 289 -6.45 37.94 4.58
CA LEU A 289 -6.94 38.43 3.30
C LEU A 289 -8.39 38.91 3.42
N ASN A 290 -8.63 40.18 3.06
CA ASN A 290 -9.93 40.83 3.23
C ASN A 290 -10.88 40.66 2.04
N HIS A 291 -10.42 40.12 0.92
CA HIS A 291 -11.20 40.01 -0.31
C HIS A 291 -11.12 38.62 -0.94
N ASP A 292 -12.27 38.09 -1.39
CA ASP A 292 -12.37 36.75 -1.96
C ASP A 292 -11.50 36.55 -3.21
N TRP A 293 -11.37 37.58 -4.05
CA TRP A 293 -10.51 37.50 -5.24
C TRP A 293 -9.04 37.27 -4.90
N MET A 294 -8.56 37.80 -3.75
CA MET A 294 -7.18 37.57 -3.28
C MET A 294 -7.00 36.12 -2.84
N LYS A 295 -8.02 35.55 -2.18
CA LYS A 295 -8.04 34.14 -1.76
C LYS A 295 -8.04 33.21 -2.97
N SER A 296 -8.88 33.48 -3.97
CA SER A 296 -8.89 32.74 -5.23
C SER A 296 -7.57 32.85 -5.98
N LEU A 297 -6.97 34.04 -6.04
CA LEU A 297 -5.66 34.26 -6.66
C LEU A 297 -4.56 33.49 -5.93
N LEU A 298 -4.55 33.50 -4.59
CA LEU A 298 -3.61 32.74 -3.78
C LEU A 298 -3.71 31.24 -4.09
N ILE A 299 -4.92 30.68 -4.05
CA ILE A 299 -5.16 29.26 -4.39
C ILE A 299 -4.68 28.95 -5.80
N PHE A 300 -5.00 29.81 -6.78
CA PHE A 300 -4.57 29.64 -8.16
C PHE A 300 -3.04 29.60 -8.28
N VAL A 301 -2.34 30.55 -7.66
CA VAL A 301 -0.86 30.62 -7.68
C VAL A 301 -0.23 29.39 -7.01
N LEU A 302 -0.80 28.91 -5.91
CA LEU A 302 -0.30 27.75 -5.19
C LEU A 302 -0.48 26.43 -5.96
N LEU A 303 -1.57 26.31 -6.73
CA LEU A 303 -1.85 25.11 -7.53
C LEU A 303 -1.10 25.10 -8.87
N LEU A 304 -0.77 26.28 -9.40
CA LEU A 304 -0.19 26.44 -10.72
C LEU A 304 1.04 25.55 -11.00
N PRO A 305 2.05 25.44 -10.11
CA PRO A 305 3.22 24.61 -10.38
C PRO A 305 2.89 23.12 -10.50
N GLY A 306 1.98 22.62 -9.65
CA GLY A 306 1.52 21.23 -9.68
C GLY A 306 0.72 20.91 -10.94
N ILE A 307 -0.24 21.77 -11.29
CA ILE A 307 -1.03 21.63 -12.53
C ILE A 307 -0.10 21.65 -13.75
N TRP A 308 0.84 22.59 -13.77
CA TRP A 308 1.82 22.69 -14.84
C TRP A 308 2.71 21.45 -14.95
N GLY A 309 3.15 20.89 -13.82
CA GLY A 309 3.89 19.64 -13.76
C GLY A 309 3.12 18.47 -14.36
N ILE A 310 1.85 18.30 -13.96
CA ILE A 310 0.94 17.26 -14.46
C ILE A 310 0.80 17.36 -15.98
N LEU A 311 0.41 18.53 -16.50
CA LEU A 311 0.20 18.74 -17.94
C LEU A 311 1.47 18.49 -18.76
N ARG A 312 2.64 18.83 -18.21
CA ARG A 312 3.92 18.75 -18.91
C ARG A 312 4.55 17.37 -18.92
N LEU A 313 4.25 16.56 -17.92
CA LEU A 313 4.84 15.24 -17.76
C LEU A 313 3.91 14.11 -18.18
N HIS A 314 2.62 14.38 -18.41
CA HIS A 314 1.67 13.37 -18.86
C HIS A 314 2.22 12.49 -20.00
N PRO A 315 2.19 11.15 -19.88
CA PRO A 315 1.57 10.34 -18.82
C PRO A 315 2.53 9.86 -17.69
N TYR A 316 3.61 10.59 -17.44
CA TYR A 316 4.69 10.24 -16.51
C TYR A 316 4.83 11.21 -15.33
N GLU A 317 3.71 11.63 -14.74
CA GLU A 317 3.65 12.63 -13.68
C GLU A 317 4.47 12.24 -12.44
N TYR A 318 4.65 10.94 -12.19
CA TYR A 318 5.42 10.45 -11.05
C TYR A 318 6.94 10.73 -11.15
N THR A 319 7.43 11.13 -12.32
CA THR A 319 8.82 11.57 -12.55
C THR A 319 9.02 13.06 -12.25
N TYR A 320 8.04 13.69 -11.61
CA TYR A 320 8.06 15.11 -11.29
C TYR A 320 9.19 15.46 -10.33
N PHE A 321 9.93 16.48 -10.73
CA PHE A 321 10.82 17.26 -9.89
C PHE A 321 10.48 18.73 -10.10
N ASN A 322 10.50 19.50 -9.01
CA ASN A 322 10.09 20.88 -9.01
C ASN A 322 11.16 21.82 -9.60
N GLN A 323 10.83 23.10 -9.76
CA GLN A 323 11.75 24.08 -10.35
C GLN A 323 12.98 24.37 -9.48
N TYR A 324 12.99 24.05 -8.17
CA TYR A 324 14.19 24.21 -7.33
C TYR A 324 15.33 23.31 -7.79
N SER A 325 15.03 22.14 -8.37
CA SER A 325 16.02 21.27 -9.00
C SER A 325 16.20 21.54 -10.50
N GLY A 326 15.64 22.61 -11.06
CA GLY A 326 15.60 22.84 -12.51
C GLY A 326 14.58 21.94 -13.25
N GLY A 327 13.58 21.43 -12.54
CA GLY A 327 12.57 20.51 -13.07
C GLY A 327 13.12 19.10 -13.31
N THR A 328 12.33 18.26 -13.98
CA THR A 328 12.75 16.91 -14.42
C THR A 328 14.05 16.92 -15.23
N LYS A 329 14.32 18.00 -15.99
CA LYS A 329 15.57 18.16 -16.73
C LYS A 329 16.78 18.28 -15.81
N GLY A 330 16.71 19.11 -14.78
CA GLY A 330 17.82 19.28 -13.84
C GLY A 330 17.98 18.09 -12.89
N ALA A 331 16.90 17.33 -12.67
CA ALA A 331 16.96 16.07 -11.94
C ALA A 331 17.55 14.90 -12.77
N TYR A 332 17.54 15.00 -14.10
CA TYR A 332 18.16 14.01 -14.97
C TYR A 332 19.64 13.83 -14.63
N THR A 333 20.09 12.57 -14.52
CA THR A 333 21.42 12.16 -14.03
C THR A 333 21.74 12.51 -12.58
N GLN A 334 20.89 13.27 -11.89
CA GLN A 334 21.09 13.65 -10.50
C GLN A 334 20.27 12.77 -9.55
N TYR A 335 19.09 12.35 -9.97
CA TYR A 335 18.16 11.54 -9.18
C TYR A 335 17.51 10.47 -10.06
N ASP A 336 16.98 9.42 -9.44
CA ASP A 336 16.17 8.42 -10.14
C ASP A 336 14.90 9.08 -10.71
N LEU A 337 14.63 8.90 -12.00
CA LEU A 337 13.43 9.41 -12.69
C LEU A 337 12.40 8.29 -12.91
N ASP A 338 12.40 7.66 -14.10
CA ASP A 338 11.44 6.60 -14.47
C ASP A 338 11.85 5.24 -13.87
N TYR A 339 11.98 5.15 -12.54
CA TYR A 339 12.48 3.95 -11.84
C TYR A 339 11.56 2.72 -11.92
N TRP A 340 10.33 2.86 -12.42
CA TRP A 340 9.46 1.74 -12.79
C TRP A 340 9.48 1.41 -14.29
N CYS A 341 10.25 2.16 -15.07
CA CYS A 341 10.37 2.03 -16.52
C CYS A 341 9.01 2.06 -17.22
N THR A 342 8.12 2.93 -16.78
CA THR A 342 6.76 3.05 -17.35
C THR A 342 6.79 3.49 -18.81
N SER A 343 7.86 4.15 -19.24
CA SER A 343 8.11 4.51 -20.64
C SER A 343 8.36 3.31 -21.55
N TYR A 344 8.52 2.10 -21.02
CA TYR A 344 8.58 0.86 -21.81
C TYR A 344 7.34 0.60 -22.64
N ARG A 345 6.18 1.12 -22.23
CA ARG A 345 4.99 1.08 -23.07
C ARG A 345 5.20 1.81 -24.39
N GLU A 346 5.83 2.98 -24.37
CA GLU A 346 6.16 3.70 -25.61
C GLU A 346 7.24 3.00 -26.42
N ALA A 347 8.19 2.34 -25.75
CA ALA A 347 9.19 1.54 -26.43
C ALA A 347 8.57 0.35 -27.18
N ALA A 348 7.62 -0.35 -26.56
CA ALA A 348 6.86 -1.41 -27.20
C ALA A 348 6.05 -0.90 -28.40
N VAL A 349 5.41 0.27 -28.29
CA VAL A 349 4.68 0.89 -29.41
C VAL A 349 5.62 1.20 -30.57
N PHE A 350 6.81 1.73 -30.30
CA PHE A 350 7.82 1.97 -31.33
C PHE A 350 8.25 0.68 -32.01
N LEU A 351 8.58 -0.36 -31.24
CA LEU A 351 9.01 -1.66 -31.77
C LEU A 351 7.92 -2.35 -32.59
N ASN A 352 6.65 -2.23 -32.19
CA ASN A 352 5.53 -2.77 -32.97
C ASN A 352 5.45 -2.18 -34.38
N LEU A 353 5.89 -0.94 -34.57
CA LEU A 353 5.85 -0.24 -35.85
C LEU A 353 7.10 -0.46 -36.70
N THR A 354 8.23 -0.82 -36.09
CA THR A 354 9.55 -0.78 -36.72
C THR A 354 10.25 -2.13 -36.81
N ALA A 355 10.05 -3.01 -35.83
CA ALA A 355 10.73 -4.29 -35.78
C ALA A 355 10.18 -5.29 -36.81
N ALA A 356 11.07 -6.07 -37.41
CA ALA A 356 10.71 -7.15 -38.31
C ALA A 356 9.95 -8.27 -37.57
N PRO A 357 9.14 -9.08 -38.27
CA PRO A 357 8.49 -10.25 -37.67
C PRO A 357 9.52 -11.18 -37.01
N GLU A 358 9.15 -11.77 -35.87
CA GLU A 358 10.01 -12.69 -35.10
C GLU A 358 11.29 -12.07 -34.51
N SER A 359 11.40 -10.74 -34.47
CA SER A 359 12.54 -10.05 -33.83
C SER A 359 12.70 -10.45 -32.38
N VAL A 360 13.95 -10.49 -31.92
CA VAL A 360 14.36 -10.77 -30.55
C VAL A 360 14.67 -9.47 -29.81
N VAL A 361 13.89 -9.20 -28.76
CA VAL A 361 14.03 -8.00 -27.93
C VAL A 361 14.49 -8.39 -26.53
N VAL A 362 15.63 -7.85 -26.11
CA VAL A 362 16.09 -7.96 -24.72
C VAL A 362 15.66 -6.72 -23.95
N VAL A 363 15.03 -6.93 -22.79
CA VAL A 363 14.59 -5.83 -21.92
C VAL A 363 15.40 -5.87 -20.62
N VAL A 364 16.01 -4.74 -20.32
CA VAL A 364 16.80 -4.52 -19.11
C VAL A 364 15.88 -3.96 -18.04
N GLY A 365 15.75 -4.58 -16.87
CA GLY A 365 14.74 -4.20 -15.86
C GLY A 365 13.39 -4.88 -16.07
N PRO A 366 12.24 -4.22 -15.78
CA PRO A 366 10.93 -4.87 -15.75
C PRO A 366 10.41 -5.21 -17.16
N GLU A 367 10.67 -6.43 -17.61
CA GLU A 367 10.37 -6.91 -18.96
C GLU A 367 8.86 -6.89 -19.28
N TYR A 368 8.03 -7.03 -18.26
CA TYR A 368 6.57 -6.92 -18.36
C TYR A 368 6.11 -5.56 -18.89
N GLY A 369 6.90 -4.50 -18.71
CA GLY A 369 6.61 -3.16 -19.23
C GLY A 369 6.64 -3.07 -20.76
N VAL A 370 7.38 -3.97 -21.42
CA VAL A 370 7.39 -4.11 -22.89
C VAL A 370 6.47 -5.25 -23.31
N ARG A 371 6.61 -6.42 -22.66
CA ARG A 371 5.93 -7.67 -23.03
C ARG A 371 4.41 -7.55 -23.12
N ASN A 372 3.80 -6.76 -22.24
CA ASN A 372 2.34 -6.60 -22.19
C ASN A 372 1.79 -5.72 -23.33
N PHE A 373 2.64 -5.01 -24.07
CA PHE A 373 2.22 -4.03 -25.09
C PHE A 373 2.86 -4.27 -26.46
N ILE A 374 3.68 -5.31 -26.59
CA ILE A 374 4.34 -5.69 -27.84
C ILE A 374 3.50 -6.74 -28.59
N ARG A 375 3.66 -6.80 -29.91
CA ARG A 375 3.04 -7.79 -30.80
C ARG A 375 3.51 -9.23 -30.47
N GLU A 376 2.61 -10.20 -30.63
CA GLU A 376 2.83 -11.58 -30.18
C GLU A 376 3.98 -12.31 -30.92
N ASP A 377 4.30 -11.91 -32.14
CA ASP A 377 5.41 -12.49 -32.92
C ASP A 377 6.79 -12.01 -32.44
N ILE A 378 6.89 -10.90 -31.71
CA ILE A 378 8.19 -10.45 -31.17
C ILE A 378 8.52 -11.21 -29.89
N ARG A 379 9.73 -11.76 -29.83
CA ARG A 379 10.20 -12.56 -28.70
C ARG A 379 10.91 -11.67 -27.69
N VAL A 380 10.26 -11.43 -26.56
CA VAL A 380 10.81 -10.62 -25.46
C VAL A 380 11.50 -11.50 -24.42
N PHE A 381 12.75 -11.18 -24.12
CA PHE A 381 13.54 -11.83 -23.09
C PHE A 381 14.05 -10.84 -22.04
N PRO A 382 14.07 -11.22 -20.77
CA PRO A 382 14.72 -10.42 -19.74
C PRO A 382 16.25 -10.54 -19.82
N GLU A 383 16.96 -9.50 -19.37
CA GLU A 383 18.43 -9.40 -19.40
C GLU A 383 19.16 -10.62 -18.82
N TRP A 384 18.67 -11.19 -17.70
CA TRP A 384 19.34 -12.29 -17.00
C TRP A 384 19.44 -13.59 -17.82
N GLN A 385 18.71 -13.71 -18.93
CA GLN A 385 18.84 -14.84 -19.85
C GLN A 385 20.06 -14.74 -20.78
N LYS A 386 20.76 -13.59 -20.80
CA LYS A 386 22.04 -13.40 -21.52
C LYS A 386 21.97 -13.83 -22.99
N ILE A 387 20.94 -13.39 -23.71
CA ILE A 387 20.82 -13.59 -25.16
C ILE A 387 22.01 -12.89 -25.83
N LYS A 388 22.78 -13.65 -26.62
CA LYS A 388 24.04 -13.16 -27.21
C LYS A 388 23.84 -12.17 -28.36
N GLU A 389 22.81 -12.40 -29.18
CA GLU A 389 22.55 -11.65 -30.41
C GLU A 389 21.07 -11.21 -30.44
N PRO A 390 20.69 -10.20 -29.64
CA PRO A 390 19.37 -9.60 -29.76
C PRO A 390 19.31 -8.64 -30.94
N ASP A 391 18.16 -8.58 -31.62
CA ASP A 391 17.90 -7.58 -32.66
C ASP A 391 17.72 -6.18 -32.04
N TYR A 392 17.12 -6.13 -30.85
CA TYR A 392 16.89 -4.90 -30.10
C TYR A 392 17.17 -5.06 -28.60
N VAL A 393 17.63 -4.00 -27.97
CA VAL A 393 17.74 -3.87 -26.51
C VAL A 393 16.96 -2.64 -26.05
N VAL A 394 16.07 -2.83 -25.08
CA VAL A 394 15.32 -1.75 -24.43
C VAL A 394 15.83 -1.59 -23.00
N PHE A 395 16.25 -0.38 -22.63
CA PHE A 395 16.67 -0.08 -21.27
C PHE A 395 16.20 1.32 -20.83
N CYS A 396 15.84 1.42 -19.55
CA CYS A 396 15.42 2.65 -18.90
C CYS A 396 16.61 3.27 -18.17
N GLU A 397 16.72 4.59 -18.22
CA GLU A 397 17.77 5.32 -17.56
C GLU A 397 17.50 5.39 -16.04
N THR A 398 18.01 4.40 -15.31
CA THR A 398 17.99 4.35 -13.83
C THR A 398 19.42 4.19 -13.29
N ALA A 399 19.62 4.49 -12.00
CA ALA A 399 20.92 4.36 -11.34
C ALA A 399 21.64 3.03 -11.63
N SER A 400 20.88 1.94 -11.69
CA SER A 400 21.37 0.58 -11.89
C SER A 400 21.61 0.20 -13.35
N LEU A 401 20.95 0.87 -14.31
CA LEU A 401 20.89 0.42 -15.71
C LEU A 401 21.71 1.28 -16.69
N SER A 402 22.17 2.47 -16.28
CA SER A 402 23.06 3.35 -17.07
C SER A 402 24.42 2.72 -17.44
N ARG A 403 24.70 1.49 -16.99
CA ARG A 403 25.91 0.72 -17.28
C ARG A 403 25.68 -0.45 -18.22
N PHE A 404 24.47 -0.68 -18.71
CA PHE A 404 24.24 -1.70 -19.73
C PHE A 404 24.88 -1.26 -21.05
N LYS A 405 26.06 -1.81 -21.35
CA LYS A 405 26.76 -1.60 -22.61
C LYS A 405 26.51 -2.79 -23.51
N ASN A 406 25.83 -2.54 -24.63
CA ASN A 406 25.86 -3.41 -25.79
C ASN A 406 26.48 -2.64 -26.96
N ASP A 407 26.98 -3.36 -27.96
CA ASP A 407 27.65 -2.79 -29.14
C ASP A 407 26.66 -2.23 -30.18
N LEU A 408 25.35 -2.35 -29.92
CA LEU A 408 24.28 -1.86 -30.80
C LEU A 408 24.11 -0.34 -30.71
N PRO A 409 23.92 0.37 -31.84
CA PRO A 409 23.66 1.81 -31.84
C PRO A 409 22.27 2.13 -31.25
N ILE A 410 22.13 3.33 -30.67
CA ILE A 410 20.85 3.84 -30.21
C ILE A 410 20.02 4.28 -31.42
N ILE A 411 18.92 3.58 -31.68
CA ILE A 411 18.02 3.86 -32.82
C ILE A 411 16.82 4.72 -32.42
N TYR A 412 16.45 4.72 -31.13
CA TYR A 412 15.33 5.51 -30.64
C TYR A 412 15.52 5.91 -29.17
N THR A 413 15.10 7.13 -28.82
CA THR A 413 15.18 7.65 -27.45
C THR A 413 13.86 8.29 -27.06
N ILE A 414 13.30 7.84 -25.94
CA ILE A 414 12.11 8.40 -25.34
C ILE A 414 12.53 9.52 -24.39
N LEU A 415 12.32 10.75 -24.84
CA LEU A 415 12.64 11.98 -24.11
C LEU A 415 11.40 12.59 -23.47
N ARG A 416 11.53 13.06 -22.23
CA ARG A 416 10.51 13.87 -21.56
C ARG A 416 11.16 15.08 -20.89
N LYS A 417 10.78 16.27 -21.33
CA LYS A 417 11.29 17.56 -20.83
C LYS A 417 12.83 17.64 -20.77
N GLY A 418 13.51 17.03 -21.73
CA GLY A 418 14.97 17.05 -21.81
C GLY A 418 15.68 16.02 -20.92
N ALA A 419 14.93 15.12 -20.30
CA ALA A 419 15.45 13.92 -19.64
C ALA A 419 15.22 12.70 -20.52
N VAL A 420 16.19 11.78 -20.55
CA VAL A 420 16.08 10.47 -21.19
C VAL A 420 15.39 9.52 -20.23
N PHE A 421 14.30 8.90 -20.66
CA PHE A 421 13.58 7.91 -19.85
C PHE A 421 13.93 6.50 -20.32
N THR A 422 13.80 6.22 -21.62
CA THR A 422 14.14 4.92 -22.21
C THR A 422 14.91 5.10 -23.50
N GLN A 423 15.86 4.21 -23.74
CA GLN A 423 16.58 4.09 -25.00
C GLN A 423 16.35 2.71 -25.59
N ILE A 424 16.32 2.67 -26.92
CA ILE A 424 16.27 1.44 -27.71
C ILE A 424 17.53 1.41 -28.55
N GLN A 425 18.30 0.35 -28.35
CA GLN A 425 19.40 -0.02 -29.23
C GLN A 425 18.91 -1.09 -30.20
N GLY A 426 19.44 -1.11 -31.42
CA GLY A 426 19.05 -2.14 -32.40
C GLY A 426 19.97 -2.15 -33.60
N VAL A 427 19.80 -3.18 -34.43
CA VAL A 427 20.44 -3.28 -35.74
C VAL A 427 19.71 -2.33 -36.70
N GLU A 428 20.43 -1.45 -37.40
CA GLU A 428 19.86 -0.51 -38.38
C GLU A 428 19.17 -1.18 -39.57
#